data_AF-A0AAV3T080-F1
#
_entry.id   AF-A0AAV3T080-F1
#
_cell.length_a   1.000
_cell.length_b   1.000
_cell.length_c   1.000
_cell.angle_alpha   90.00
_cell.angle_beta   90.00
_cell.angle_gamma   90.00
#
_symmetry.space_group_name_H-M   'P 1'
#
loop_
_entity.id
_entity.type
_entity.pdbx_description
1 polymer ?
#
loop_
_entity_poly.entity_id
_entity_poly.type
_entity_poly.pdbx_seq_one_letter_code
_entity_poly.pdbx_strand_id
1 'polypeptide(L)'
;MSDEPNPATVVADADVLAADLLCGGAARDALDHVRAHSWTTLVVSDPLLDDAHAVIAELADADLADAWRDRISELGEFVEHPEGDHPGLACAYHGNAAHLVTFDDSLQSVEANASLKQYVTTSVKSPDAFARLFDPERLYPVVADGEYPGPDRDPRA
;
A
#
# COMPACT_ATOMS: atom_id res chain seq x y z
N MET A 1 23.27 1.13 -6.09
CA MET A 1 22.02 1.13 -5.33
C MET A 1 21.56 2.57 -5.35
N SER A 2 20.62 2.91 -6.22
CA SER A 2 20.03 4.24 -6.23
C SER A 2 19.29 4.42 -4.89
N ASP A 3 19.51 5.53 -4.19
CA ASP A 3 18.80 5.92 -2.94
C ASP A 3 17.30 6.23 -3.18
N GLU A 4 16.75 5.80 -4.31
CA GLU A 4 15.38 6.08 -4.71
C GLU A 4 14.48 4.88 -4.41
N PRO A 5 13.28 5.11 -3.83
CA PRO A 5 12.32 4.06 -3.52
C PRO A 5 11.93 3.30 -4.78
N ASN A 6 11.60 2.02 -4.62
CA ASN A 6 11.14 1.21 -5.73
C ASN A 6 9.73 1.68 -6.16
N PRO A 7 9.55 2.17 -7.39
CA PRO A 7 8.27 2.68 -7.85
C PRO A 7 7.19 1.60 -8.02
N ALA A 8 7.56 0.31 -8.05
CA ALA A 8 6.62 -0.82 -8.02
C ALA A 8 6.23 -1.28 -6.60
N THR A 9 6.78 -0.66 -5.56
CA THR A 9 6.51 -1.02 -4.16
C THR A 9 5.57 0.00 -3.51
N VAL A 10 4.47 -0.50 -2.95
CA VAL A 10 3.35 0.26 -2.42
C VAL A 10 3.03 -0.18 -1.00
N VAL A 11 2.67 0.76 -0.15
CA VAL A 11 2.04 0.52 1.15
C VAL A 11 0.63 1.08 1.10
N ALA A 12 -0.36 0.28 1.50
CA ALA A 12 -1.68 0.78 1.84
C ALA A 12 -1.81 0.85 3.35
N ASP A 13 -2.24 1.99 3.85
CA ASP A 13 -2.40 2.24 5.27
C ASP A 13 -3.61 1.48 5.83
N ALA A 14 -3.72 1.42 7.17
CA ALA A 14 -4.71 0.58 7.84
C ALA A 14 -6.16 0.92 7.44
N ASP A 15 -6.45 2.22 7.28
CA ASP A 15 -7.76 2.72 6.84
C ASP A 15 -8.10 2.32 5.40
N VAL A 16 -7.12 2.32 4.49
CA VAL A 16 -7.26 1.91 3.09
C VAL A 16 -7.45 0.40 3.00
N LEU A 17 -6.69 -0.38 3.78
CA LEU A 17 -6.84 -1.83 3.86
C LEU A 17 -8.24 -2.23 4.35
N ALA A 18 -8.73 -1.59 5.42
CA ALA A 18 -10.07 -1.82 5.92
C ALA A 18 -11.15 -1.39 4.91
N ALA A 19 -10.98 -0.24 4.26
CA ALA A 19 -11.92 0.26 3.26
C ALA A 19 -11.96 -0.61 1.98
N ASP A 20 -10.82 -1.15 1.54
CA ASP A 20 -10.76 -2.10 0.42
C ASP A 20 -11.63 -3.32 0.68
N LEU A 21 -11.61 -3.85 1.91
CA LEU A 21 -12.48 -4.96 2.29
C LEU A 21 -13.95 -4.52 2.41
N LEU A 22 -14.22 -3.52 3.24
CA LEU A 22 -15.58 -3.22 3.72
C LEU A 22 -16.40 -2.33 2.77
N CYS A 23 -15.74 -1.42 2.06
CA CYS A 23 -16.41 -0.37 1.28
C CYS A 23 -16.18 -0.52 -0.23
N GLY A 24 -15.01 -1.02 -0.62
CA GLY A 24 -14.56 -1.00 -2.01
C GLY A 24 -14.25 0.42 -2.49
N GLY A 25 -14.74 0.78 -3.68
CA GLY A 25 -14.54 2.10 -4.28
C GLY A 25 -13.06 2.39 -4.53
N ALA A 26 -12.64 3.63 -4.26
CA ALA A 26 -11.28 4.09 -4.57
C ALA A 26 -10.17 3.28 -3.86
N ALA A 27 -10.41 2.77 -2.65
CA ALA A 27 -9.46 1.91 -1.95
C ALA A 27 -9.24 0.59 -2.71
N ARG A 28 -10.33 -0.02 -3.17
CA ARG A 28 -10.27 -1.26 -3.97
C ARG A 28 -9.74 -1.02 -5.37
N ASP A 29 -10.13 0.06 -6.02
CA ASP A 29 -9.59 0.42 -7.33
C ASP A 29 -8.07 0.64 -7.25
N ALA A 30 -7.58 1.30 -6.18
CA ALA A 30 -6.15 1.48 -5.94
C ALA A 30 -5.42 0.15 -5.72
N LEU A 31 -5.94 -0.73 -4.86
CA LEU A 31 -5.28 -2.00 -4.58
C LEU A 31 -5.43 -3.04 -5.68
N ASP A 32 -6.48 -2.95 -6.52
CA ASP A 32 -6.63 -3.79 -7.70
C ASP A 32 -5.49 -3.54 -8.70
N HIS A 33 -4.99 -2.30 -8.81
CA HIS A 33 -3.77 -2.03 -9.59
C HIS A 33 -2.55 -2.77 -9.06
N VAL A 34 -2.39 -2.90 -7.74
CA VAL A 34 -1.27 -3.64 -7.15
C VAL A 34 -1.49 -5.14 -7.35
N ARG A 35 -2.64 -5.67 -6.93
CA ARG A 35 -2.91 -7.12 -7.00
C ARG A 35 -2.91 -7.69 -8.42
N ALA A 36 -3.27 -6.89 -9.43
CA ALA A 36 -3.33 -7.32 -10.83
C ALA A 36 -1.94 -7.54 -11.47
N HIS A 37 -0.85 -7.13 -10.81
CA HIS A 37 0.50 -7.16 -11.36
C HIS A 37 1.47 -7.89 -10.46
N SER A 38 1.99 -9.02 -10.94
CA SER A 38 2.92 -9.86 -10.18
C SER A 38 4.27 -9.21 -9.86
N TRP A 39 4.62 -8.18 -10.62
CA TRP A 39 5.84 -7.40 -10.48
C TRP A 39 5.70 -6.20 -9.53
N THR A 40 4.50 -5.97 -8.98
CA THR A 40 4.30 -4.99 -7.90
C THR A 40 4.31 -5.68 -6.55
N THR A 41 4.69 -4.93 -5.52
CA THR A 41 4.78 -5.43 -4.14
C THR A 41 3.89 -4.57 -3.24
N LEU A 42 2.99 -5.20 -2.50
CA LEU A 42 2.33 -4.60 -1.34
C LEU A 42 3.18 -4.89 -0.10
N VAL A 43 3.75 -3.87 0.52
CA VAL A 43 4.52 -4.01 1.76
C VAL A 43 3.60 -3.85 2.97
N VAL A 44 3.79 -4.71 3.96
CA VAL A 44 3.02 -4.73 5.21
C VAL A 44 3.94 -4.97 6.43
N SER A 45 3.42 -4.72 7.63
CA SER A 45 4.04 -5.11 8.88
C SER A 45 2.96 -5.61 9.85
N ASP A 46 3.36 -6.35 10.89
CA ASP A 46 2.41 -6.80 11.91
C ASP A 46 1.67 -5.63 12.57
N PRO A 47 2.31 -4.52 13.01
CA PRO A 47 1.59 -3.38 13.56
C PRO A 47 0.57 -2.77 12.60
N LEU A 48 0.89 -2.67 11.31
CA LEU A 48 -0.03 -2.14 10.30
C LEU A 48 -1.25 -3.05 10.11
N LEU A 49 -1.02 -4.37 10.04
CA LEU A 49 -2.10 -5.34 9.88
C LEU A 49 -2.93 -5.52 11.15
N ASP A 50 -2.34 -5.34 12.33
CA ASP A 50 -3.05 -5.33 13.61
C ASP A 50 -4.01 -4.13 13.69
N ASP A 51 -3.58 -2.94 13.28
CA ASP A 51 -4.43 -1.74 13.24
C ASP A 51 -5.62 -1.92 12.28
N ALA A 52 -5.37 -2.42 11.07
CA ALA A 52 -6.43 -2.69 10.08
C ALA A 52 -7.38 -3.81 10.55
N HIS A 53 -6.84 -4.87 11.16
CA HIS A 53 -7.63 -5.96 11.74
C HIS A 53 -8.59 -5.42 12.80
N ALA A 54 -8.09 -4.58 13.71
CA ALA A 54 -8.91 -3.97 14.76
C ALA A 54 -10.08 -3.15 14.18
N VAL A 55 -9.84 -2.35 13.14
CA VAL A 55 -10.89 -1.59 12.44
C VAL A 55 -11.93 -2.51 11.80
N ILE A 56 -11.49 -3.59 11.14
CA ILE A 56 -12.39 -4.55 10.50
C ILE A 56 -13.24 -5.28 11.55
N ALA A 57 -12.63 -5.72 12.65
CA ALA A 57 -13.32 -6.39 13.73
C ALA A 57 -14.35 -5.47 14.42
N GLU A 58 -14.05 -4.19 14.56
CA GLU A 58 -14.96 -3.19 15.13
C GLU A 58 -16.16 -2.90 14.21
N LEU A 59 -15.93 -2.76 12.91
CA LEU A 59 -16.96 -2.35 11.95
C LEU A 59 -17.78 -3.52 11.37
N ALA A 60 -17.25 -4.74 11.44
CA ALA A 60 -17.90 -5.96 10.99
C ALA A 60 -17.90 -7.01 12.11
N ASP A 61 -16.97 -7.97 12.07
CA ASP A 61 -16.83 -9.02 13.07
C ASP A 61 -15.40 -9.62 13.08
N ALA A 62 -15.08 -10.32 14.17
CA ALA A 62 -13.75 -10.88 14.40
C ALA A 62 -13.39 -12.03 13.43
N ASP A 63 -14.37 -12.85 13.04
CA ASP A 63 -14.12 -13.98 12.13
C ASP A 63 -13.71 -13.46 10.73
N LEU A 64 -14.38 -12.40 10.25
CA LEU A 64 -14.00 -11.72 9.02
C LEU A 64 -12.62 -11.05 9.13
N ALA A 65 -12.33 -10.43 10.27
CA ALA A 65 -11.04 -9.78 10.49
C ALA A 65 -9.88 -10.80 10.49
N ASP A 66 -10.05 -11.95 11.15
CA ASP A 66 -9.08 -13.04 11.18
C ASP A 66 -8.86 -13.61 9.77
N ALA A 67 -9.94 -13.92 9.05
CA ALA A 67 -9.85 -14.42 7.68
C ALA A 67 -9.19 -13.41 6.72
N TRP A 68 -9.47 -12.12 6.90
CA TRP A 68 -8.81 -11.05 6.16
C TRP A 68 -7.31 -10.98 6.48
N ARG A 69 -6.93 -11.09 7.76
CA ARG A 69 -5.53 -11.07 8.18
C ARG A 69 -4.75 -12.23 7.58
N ASP A 70 -5.30 -13.43 7.58
CA ASP A 70 -4.67 -14.58 6.94
C ASP A 70 -4.45 -14.31 5.44
N ARG A 71 -5.49 -13.82 4.76
CA ARG A 71 -5.45 -13.56 3.31
C ARG A 71 -4.44 -12.48 2.93
N ILE A 72 -4.44 -11.35 3.62
CA ILE A 72 -3.54 -10.23 3.30
C ILE A 72 -2.08 -10.59 3.63
N SER A 73 -1.85 -11.45 4.62
CA SER A 73 -0.52 -11.92 5.00
C SER A 73 0.12 -12.82 3.95
N GLU A 74 -0.67 -13.53 3.13
CA GLU A 74 -0.18 -14.28 1.96
C GLU A 74 0.18 -13.38 0.77
N LEU A 75 -0.46 -12.21 0.68
CA LEU A 75 -0.31 -11.28 -0.44
C LEU A 75 0.77 -10.21 -0.21
N GLY A 76 0.99 -9.84 1.05
CA GLY A 76 1.94 -8.79 1.45
C GLY A 76 3.37 -9.30 1.65
N GLU A 77 4.35 -8.44 1.34
CA GLU A 77 5.73 -8.63 1.73
C GLU A 77 5.97 -7.96 3.09
N PHE A 78 6.36 -8.76 4.09
CA PHE A 78 6.54 -8.28 5.46
C PHE A 78 7.87 -7.54 5.66
N VAL A 79 7.80 -6.43 6.39
CA VAL A 79 8.97 -5.70 6.89
C VAL A 79 8.91 -5.51 8.39
N GLU A 80 10.08 -5.64 9.03
CA GLU A 80 10.27 -5.28 10.42
C GLU A 80 10.65 -3.80 10.52
N HIS A 81 10.11 -3.13 11.53
CA HIS A 81 10.46 -1.75 11.85
C HIS A 81 10.35 -1.51 13.36
N PRO A 82 11.04 -0.50 13.91
CA PRO A 82 10.91 -0.13 15.31
C PRO A 82 9.46 0.21 15.71
N GLU A 83 9.14 -0.04 16.98
CA GLU A 83 7.89 0.42 17.58
C GLU A 83 7.86 1.94 17.74
N GLY A 84 6.66 2.53 17.74
CA GLY A 84 6.42 3.94 18.06
C GLY A 84 6.32 4.88 16.87
N ASP A 85 6.73 4.43 15.68
CA ASP A 85 6.48 5.13 14.42
C ASP A 85 5.11 4.77 13.83
N HIS A 86 4.57 5.65 12.99
CA HIS A 86 3.34 5.37 12.25
C HIS A 86 3.54 4.14 11.34
N PRO A 87 2.77 3.05 11.48
CA PRO A 87 3.04 1.79 10.80
C PRO A 87 3.15 1.90 9.28
N GLY A 88 2.25 2.65 8.63
CA GLY A 88 2.31 2.89 7.18
C GLY A 88 3.59 3.61 6.70
N LEU A 89 4.10 4.60 7.45
CA LEU A 89 5.33 5.31 7.12
C LEU A 89 6.57 4.44 7.39
N ALA A 90 6.56 3.70 8.50
CA ALA A 90 7.62 2.78 8.84
C ALA A 90 7.74 1.67 7.78
N CYS A 91 6.61 1.10 7.35
CA CYS A 91 6.56 0.16 6.22
C CYS A 91 7.15 0.77 4.95
N ALA A 92 6.78 2.02 4.63
CA ALA A 92 7.25 2.65 3.41
C ALA A 92 8.76 2.86 3.42
N TYR A 93 9.32 3.30 4.55
CA TYR A 93 10.75 3.47 4.70
C TYR A 93 11.51 2.14 4.66
N HIS A 94 11.11 1.18 5.50
CA HIS A 94 11.82 -0.09 5.65
C HIS A 94 11.62 -1.05 4.46
N GLY A 95 10.49 -0.94 3.76
CA GLY A 95 10.19 -1.70 2.55
C GLY A 95 10.56 -0.99 1.24
N ASN A 96 11.25 0.15 1.30
CA ASN A 96 11.66 0.91 0.12
C ASN A 96 10.48 1.25 -0.82
N ALA A 97 9.32 1.56 -0.26
CA ALA A 97 8.11 1.84 -1.01
C ALA A 97 8.09 3.26 -1.57
N ALA A 98 7.81 3.43 -2.87
CA ALA A 98 7.64 4.75 -3.45
C ALA A 98 6.29 5.39 -3.12
N HIS A 99 5.32 4.59 -2.67
CA HIS A 99 3.95 5.02 -2.48
C HIS A 99 3.41 4.59 -1.11
N LEU A 100 2.88 5.55 -0.36
CA LEU A 100 1.99 5.30 0.78
C LEU A 100 0.60 5.81 0.40
N VAL A 101 -0.39 4.93 0.45
CA VAL A 101 -1.79 5.23 0.16
C VAL A 101 -2.55 5.24 1.48
N THR A 102 -3.14 6.37 1.86
CA THR A 102 -3.80 6.58 3.17
C THR A 102 -5.01 7.50 3.01
N PHE A 103 -6.04 7.39 3.85
CA PHE A 103 -7.08 8.43 3.97
C PHE A 103 -6.73 9.50 5.01
N ASP A 104 -5.60 9.39 5.71
CA ASP A 104 -5.16 10.44 6.65
C ASP A 104 -4.70 11.70 5.90
N ASP A 105 -5.60 12.68 5.82
CA ASP A 105 -5.36 13.99 5.22
C ASP A 105 -4.17 14.74 5.83
N SER A 106 -3.83 14.47 7.11
CA SER A 106 -2.70 15.11 7.78
C SER A 106 -1.36 14.66 7.16
N LEU A 107 -1.25 13.38 6.79
CA LEU A 107 -0.10 12.81 6.09
C LEU A 107 -0.04 13.20 4.62
N GLN A 108 -1.19 13.48 4.01
CA GLN A 108 -1.28 13.90 2.61
C GLN A 108 -0.92 15.39 2.40
N SER A 109 -0.95 16.19 3.47
CA SER A 109 -0.66 17.63 3.37
C SER A 109 0.69 17.92 2.70
N VAL A 110 0.78 19.04 1.99
CA VAL A 110 2.02 19.45 1.30
C VAL A 110 3.15 19.64 2.30
N GLU A 111 2.82 20.20 3.47
CA GLU A 111 3.74 20.41 4.58
C GLU A 111 4.23 19.10 5.19
N ALA A 112 3.35 18.11 5.39
CA ALA A 112 3.75 16.78 5.85
C ALA A 112 4.62 16.09 4.80
N ASN A 113 4.21 16.08 3.52
CA ASN A 113 5.01 15.52 2.44
C ASN A 113 6.38 16.19 2.29
N ALA A 114 6.48 17.51 2.43
CA ALA A 114 7.75 18.23 2.38
C ALA A 114 8.64 17.92 3.59
N SER A 115 8.03 17.78 4.77
CA SER A 115 8.73 17.38 5.99
C SER A 115 9.15 15.92 5.95
N LEU A 116 8.40 15.04 5.28
CA LEU A 116 8.77 13.64 5.11
C LEU A 116 9.90 13.48 4.10
N LYS A 117 9.94 14.27 3.03
CA LYS A 117 11.01 14.24 2.01
C LYS A 117 12.42 14.42 2.54
N GLN A 118 12.60 15.00 3.72
CA GLN A 118 13.91 15.11 4.36
C GLN A 118 14.41 13.79 4.98
N TYR A 119 13.50 12.81 5.15
CA TYR A 119 13.75 11.50 5.77
C TYR A 119 13.41 10.32 4.84
N VAL A 120 12.39 10.48 3.98
CA VAL A 120 11.78 9.44 3.15
C VAL A 120 11.30 10.04 1.83
N THR A 121 11.72 9.46 0.72
CA THR A 121 11.38 9.89 -0.66
C THR A 121 10.04 9.32 -1.17
N THR A 122 9.33 8.54 -0.35
CA THR A 122 7.97 8.04 -0.57
C THR A 122 6.98 9.19 -0.81
N SER A 123 6.11 9.02 -1.79
CA SER A 123 4.97 9.90 -2.03
C SER A 123 3.73 9.40 -1.32
N VAL A 124 3.15 10.24 -0.47
CA VAL A 124 1.85 9.98 0.19
C VAL A 124 0.70 10.47 -0.70
N LYS A 125 -0.34 9.64 -0.88
CA LYS A 125 -1.51 9.95 -1.73
C LYS A 125 -2.80 9.39 -1.13
N SER A 126 -3.92 10.02 -1.48
CA SER A 126 -5.25 9.40 -1.29
C SER A 126 -5.45 8.21 -2.26
N PRO A 127 -6.36 7.27 -1.96
CA PRO A 127 -6.65 6.15 -2.86
C PRO A 127 -7.13 6.57 -4.25
N ASP A 128 -8.00 7.58 -4.35
CA ASP A 128 -8.49 8.03 -5.65
C ASP A 128 -7.40 8.69 -6.50
N ALA A 129 -6.47 9.40 -5.86
CA ALA A 129 -5.30 9.96 -6.55
C ALA A 129 -4.37 8.85 -7.01
N PHE A 130 -4.11 7.84 -6.18
CA PHE A 130 -3.29 6.70 -6.59
C PHE A 130 -3.91 5.94 -7.76
N ALA A 131 -5.18 5.55 -7.67
CA ALA A 131 -5.88 4.81 -8.73
C ALA A 131 -5.92 5.57 -10.07
N ARG A 132 -5.94 6.91 -10.04
CA ARG A 132 -5.91 7.74 -11.26
C ARG A 132 -4.51 7.92 -11.85
N LEU A 133 -3.48 7.92 -11.01
CA LEU A 133 -2.12 8.31 -11.41
C LEU A 133 -1.18 7.13 -11.61
N PHE A 134 -1.48 5.98 -11.00
CA PHE A 134 -0.69 4.77 -11.18
C PHE A 134 -0.94 4.23 -12.59
N ASP A 135 0.11 4.25 -13.41
CA ASP A 135 0.07 3.85 -14.81
C ASP A 135 1.06 2.67 -15.00
N PRO A 136 0.56 1.42 -14.95
CA PRO A 136 1.39 0.23 -15.08
C PRO A 136 2.16 0.19 -16.40
N GLU A 137 1.57 0.68 -17.50
CA GLU A 137 2.19 0.67 -18.83
C GLU A 137 3.39 1.61 -18.88
N ARG A 138 3.29 2.78 -18.24
CA ARG A 138 4.42 3.71 -18.11
C ARG A 138 5.46 3.28 -17.08
N LEU A 139 5.04 2.57 -16.04
CA LEU A 139 5.92 2.13 -14.96
C LEU A 139 6.74 0.90 -15.35
N TYR A 140 6.15 -0.05 -16.08
CA TYR A 140 6.75 -1.34 -16.39
C TYR A 140 8.19 -1.26 -16.95
N PRO A 141 8.52 -0.36 -17.92
CA PRO A 141 9.88 -0.24 -18.45
C PRO A 141 10.94 0.23 -17.44
N VAL A 142 10.53 0.74 -16.28
CA VAL A 142 11.43 1.17 -15.20
C VAL A 142 11.79 0.00 -14.28
N VAL A 143 10.94 -1.02 -14.18
CA VAL A 143 11.02 -2.08 -13.17
C VAL A 143 11.19 -3.48 -13.75
N ALA A 144 10.92 -3.65 -15.04
CA ALA A 144 11.06 -4.90 -15.77
C ALA A 144 11.56 -4.66 -17.19
N ASP A 145 12.10 -5.72 -17.79
CA ASP A 145 12.54 -5.71 -19.19
C ASP A 145 11.39 -6.05 -20.14
N GLY A 146 11.34 -5.39 -21.29
CA GLY A 146 10.43 -5.70 -22.38
C GLY A 146 9.17 -4.83 -22.43
N GLU A 147 8.20 -5.26 -23.24
CA GLU A 147 6.91 -4.58 -23.39
C GLU A 147 5.98 -4.97 -22.24
N TYR A 148 5.19 -4.01 -21.77
CA TYR A 148 4.21 -4.24 -20.72
C TYR A 148 3.17 -5.30 -21.16
N PRO A 149 3.06 -6.44 -20.45
CA PRO A 149 2.20 -7.55 -20.86
C PRO A 149 0.71 -7.34 -20.55
N GLY A 150 0.35 -6.23 -19.90
CA GLY A 150 -0.95 -6.08 -19.25
C GLY A 150 -0.96 -6.69 -17.84
N PRO A 151 -2.13 -6.67 -17.16
CA PRO A 151 -2.31 -7.34 -15.88
C PRO A 151 -2.15 -8.86 -16.06
N ASP A 152 -1.40 -9.48 -15.16
CA ASP A 152 -1.05 -10.91 -15.21
C ASP A 152 -1.61 -11.71 -14.02
N ARG A 153 -2.37 -11.06 -13.13
CA ARG A 153 -3.12 -11.67 -12.04
C ARG A 153 -4.57 -11.20 -12.05
N ASP A 154 -5.48 -12.06 -11.60
CA ASP A 154 -6.82 -11.62 -11.21
C ASP A 154 -6.71 -10.89 -9.85
N PRO A 155 -7.00 -9.58 -9.78
CA PRO A 155 -6.86 -8.82 -8.54
C PRO A 155 -7.84 -9.23 -7.44
N ARG A 156 -8.82 -10.09 -7.73
CA ARG A 156 -9.93 -10.46 -6.83
C ARG A 156 -10.08 -11.97 -6.61
N ALA A 157 -9.08 -12.75 -7.03
CA ALA A 157 -9.04 -14.19 -6.81
C ALA A 157 -8.75 -14.59 -5.36
#